data_AF-A0A2E0SB71-F1
#
_entry.id   AF-A0A2E0SB71-F1
#
_cell.length_a   1.000
_cell.length_b   1.000
_cell.length_c   1.000
_cell.angle_alpha   90.00
_cell.angle_beta   90.00
_cell.angle_gamma   90.00
#
_symmetry.space_group_name_H-M   'P 1'
#
loop_
_entity.id
_entity.type
_entity.pdbx_description
1 polymer ?
#
loop_
_entity_poly.entity_id
_entity_poly.type
_entity_poly.pdbx_seq_one_letter_code
_entity_poly.pdbx_strand_id
1 'polypeptide(L)'
;MKRRRKLSVDKLEKRIVLSASPWQNPIEAMDVNHDSFISPIDALLPINMMNESGSEQMRDVGAPPILADMMAEVESYYMDANGDGYLSPADALGVINLLAEGEYMQDWGQQLPLETHDTFPDSPDNAAQLDLDWGYAFIESEINNAYDVDAFQFIASDDRVAIDIFNEGIPHGVVVELLNQDMELVARAESGDDYQWCEGNIDVPVEVETTYFVMVSAYDAEDTGHYVLDVFQYEDDWWEPAHDSELGDDIHGDTTEAASTLTLDGGFTTINSYIDQAGDIDQFSVQADQGQLSVSVYQGDSDELLRISVTDADGNLIGLTQGDAEGAWIELSVEDGTYYVAIESLDSDISSYTLDVSQWNDEPWKLDADSEMGIDIHPDEIGPDATYLENMEYDYTQNVSHLDFEGDLDVYQFVAGDSFASVSVYANNWEEQNFPGVTVYDAIGIEMEPVLSSEYEDLFDPSDELYVRDQDVFDWEWDEYQDEYELSDSLDEDGSYDPEDPELVICWFWPGGMYPVTEGDTYFIEVNGGIDNNFSGQYTLELSYFSPDPYEPFTDDGLEENSDR
;
A
#
# COMPACT_ATOMS: atom_id res chain seq x y z
N MET A 1 -56.20 -33.19 -37.30
CA MET A 1 -54.75 -33.48 -37.20
C MET A 1 -54.00 -32.17 -37.02
N LYS A 2 -53.66 -31.78 -35.79
CA LYS A 2 -52.77 -30.64 -35.53
C LYS A 2 -51.35 -31.21 -35.40
N ARG A 3 -50.48 -30.90 -36.37
CA ARG A 3 -49.03 -31.18 -36.30
C ARG A 3 -48.47 -30.45 -35.09
N ARG A 4 -48.00 -31.16 -34.07
CA ARG A 4 -47.12 -30.60 -33.03
C ARG A 4 -45.80 -30.23 -33.73
N ARG A 5 -45.45 -28.94 -33.75
CA ARG A 5 -44.06 -28.53 -33.98
C ARG A 5 -43.25 -29.15 -32.84
N LYS A 6 -42.25 -29.97 -33.17
CA LYS A 6 -41.21 -30.34 -32.22
C LYS A 6 -40.43 -29.05 -31.95
N LEU A 7 -40.33 -28.67 -30.69
CA LEU A 7 -39.28 -27.77 -30.23
C LEU A 7 -37.98 -28.58 -30.38
N SER A 8 -37.07 -28.12 -31.22
CA SER A 8 -35.67 -28.52 -31.21
C SER A 8 -34.94 -27.45 -30.42
N VAL A 9 -34.14 -27.88 -29.45
CA VAL A 9 -33.10 -27.05 -28.85
C VAL A 9 -31.91 -27.24 -29.78
N ASP A 10 -31.56 -26.19 -30.52
CA ASP A 10 -30.25 -26.15 -31.18
C ASP A 10 -29.22 -25.91 -30.07
N LYS A 11 -28.15 -26.70 -30.07
CA LYS A 11 -27.02 -26.50 -29.17
C LYS A 11 -26.41 -25.16 -29.58
N LEU A 12 -26.50 -24.15 -28.72
CA LEU A 12 -25.78 -22.90 -28.92
C LEU A 12 -24.31 -23.25 -29.15
N GLU A 13 -23.67 -22.60 -30.12
CA GLU A 13 -22.21 -22.54 -30.22
C GLU A 13 -21.70 -22.11 -28.82
N LYS A 14 -20.60 -22.70 -28.33
CA LYS A 14 -19.99 -22.28 -27.04
C LYS A 14 -19.62 -20.79 -27.20
N ARG A 15 -20.55 -19.92 -26.81
CA ARG A 15 -20.31 -18.50 -26.63
C ARG A 15 -19.97 -18.37 -25.17
N ILE A 16 -18.69 -18.20 -24.88
CA ILE A 16 -18.24 -17.71 -23.59
C ILE A 16 -18.59 -16.22 -23.63
N VAL A 17 -19.80 -15.87 -23.19
CA VAL A 17 -20.22 -14.47 -23.02
C VAL A 17 -21.21 -14.44 -21.85
N LEU A 18 -20.66 -14.28 -20.66
CA LEU A 18 -21.29 -13.41 -19.67
C LEU A 18 -20.66 -12.04 -19.92
N SER A 19 -21.48 -10.98 -19.97
CA SER A 19 -20.97 -9.61 -20.06
C SER A 19 -20.16 -9.37 -18.81
N ALA A 20 -18.83 -9.38 -18.92
CA ALA A 20 -17.92 -9.08 -17.85
C ALA A 20 -17.30 -7.70 -18.16
N SER A 21 -17.13 -6.91 -17.12
CA SER A 21 -16.55 -5.57 -17.17
C SER A 21 -15.13 -5.67 -16.62
N PRO A 22 -14.14 -4.92 -17.14
CA PRO A 22 -12.79 -4.95 -16.57
C PRO A 22 -12.73 -4.37 -15.14
N TRP A 23 -13.83 -3.76 -14.66
CA TRP A 23 -14.00 -3.31 -13.28
C TRP A 23 -14.83 -4.26 -12.41
N GLN A 24 -15.14 -5.46 -12.90
CA GLN A 24 -15.85 -6.49 -12.15
C GLN A 24 -14.84 -7.54 -11.68
N ASN A 25 -14.97 -7.99 -10.42
CA ASN A 25 -14.10 -9.03 -9.91
C ASN A 25 -14.32 -10.32 -10.73
N PRO A 26 -13.29 -10.85 -11.39
CA PRO A 26 -13.40 -11.99 -12.28
C PRO A 26 -13.65 -13.32 -11.53
N ILE A 27 -13.22 -13.41 -10.27
CA ILE A 27 -13.35 -14.60 -9.42
C ILE A 27 -14.70 -14.60 -8.71
N GLU A 28 -15.03 -13.51 -8.02
CA GLU A 28 -16.33 -13.35 -7.36
C GLU A 28 -16.85 -11.92 -7.47
N ALA A 29 -17.81 -11.71 -8.37
CA ALA A 29 -18.32 -10.40 -8.72
C ALA A 29 -18.86 -9.56 -7.55
N MET A 30 -19.30 -10.17 -6.44
CA MET A 30 -19.82 -9.45 -5.27
C MET A 30 -18.76 -9.16 -4.20
N ASP A 31 -17.54 -9.68 -4.36
CA ASP A 31 -16.36 -9.38 -3.56
C ASP A 31 -15.60 -8.23 -4.25
N VAL A 32 -15.92 -6.99 -3.86
CA VAL A 32 -15.47 -5.77 -4.56
C VAL A 32 -14.05 -5.41 -4.16
N ASN A 33 -13.67 -5.67 -2.91
CA ASN A 33 -12.30 -5.45 -2.44
C ASN A 33 -11.38 -6.65 -2.68
N HIS A 34 -11.93 -7.76 -3.17
CA HIS A 34 -11.21 -8.99 -3.50
C HIS A 34 -10.44 -9.57 -2.29
N ASP A 35 -11.02 -9.47 -1.09
CA ASP A 35 -10.45 -10.02 0.14
C ASP A 35 -10.87 -11.48 0.38
N SER A 36 -11.55 -12.09 -0.59
CA SER A 36 -12.18 -13.43 -0.53
C SER A 36 -13.42 -13.51 0.37
N PHE A 37 -13.89 -12.40 0.94
CA PHE A 37 -15.07 -12.31 1.80
C PHE A 37 -16.06 -11.27 1.32
N ILE A 38 -17.23 -11.73 0.90
CA ILE A 38 -18.37 -10.81 0.67
C ILE A 38 -18.86 -10.28 2.02
N SER A 39 -18.58 -9.02 2.30
CA SER A 39 -18.82 -8.34 3.56
C SER A 39 -19.48 -6.97 3.34
N PRO A 40 -19.87 -6.25 4.41
CA PRO A 40 -20.43 -4.92 4.27
C PRO A 40 -19.49 -3.90 3.58
N ILE A 41 -18.17 -4.12 3.59
CA ILE A 41 -17.23 -3.20 2.93
C ILE A 41 -17.42 -3.19 1.41
N ASP A 42 -17.75 -4.34 0.82
CA ASP A 42 -18.01 -4.48 -0.62
C ASP A 42 -19.22 -3.68 -1.09
N ALA A 43 -20.17 -3.43 -0.18
CA ALA A 43 -21.28 -2.55 -0.46
C ALA A 43 -20.93 -1.08 -0.24
N LEU A 44 -20.01 -0.78 0.67
CA LEU A 44 -19.63 0.59 1.03
C LEU A 44 -18.72 1.21 -0.02
N LEU A 45 -17.81 0.46 -0.63
CA LEU A 45 -16.86 0.95 -1.63
C LEU A 45 -17.57 1.60 -2.84
N PRO A 46 -18.51 0.93 -3.54
CA PRO A 46 -19.23 1.55 -4.65
C PRO A 46 -20.12 2.72 -4.19
N ILE A 47 -20.64 2.68 -2.95
CA ILE A 47 -21.44 3.79 -2.39
C ILE A 47 -20.59 5.03 -2.18
N ASN A 48 -19.39 4.87 -1.64
CA ASN A 48 -18.47 5.97 -1.38
C ASN A 48 -18.01 6.59 -2.69
N MET A 49 -17.55 5.77 -3.64
CA MET A 49 -17.14 6.25 -4.95
C MET A 49 -18.29 6.98 -5.68
N MET A 50 -19.53 6.48 -5.60
CA MET A 50 -20.68 7.19 -6.17
C MET A 50 -21.01 8.51 -5.48
N ASN A 51 -20.72 8.67 -4.19
CA ASN A 51 -20.94 9.94 -3.50
C ASN A 51 -19.91 10.99 -3.92
N GLU A 52 -18.75 10.55 -4.40
CA GLU A 52 -17.65 11.37 -4.88
C GLU A 52 -17.81 11.74 -6.36
N SER A 53 -17.85 10.74 -7.25
CA SER A 53 -17.88 10.94 -8.70
C SER A 53 -19.31 10.97 -9.29
N GLY A 54 -20.30 10.46 -8.56
CA GLY A 54 -21.66 10.30 -9.05
C GLY A 54 -21.91 8.92 -9.69
N SER A 55 -22.99 8.79 -10.47
CA SER A 55 -23.23 7.56 -11.24
C SER A 55 -22.84 7.79 -12.69
N GLU A 56 -21.71 7.22 -13.09
CA GLU A 56 -21.06 7.46 -14.38
C GLU A 56 -20.61 6.14 -15.04
N GLN A 57 -20.10 6.21 -16.27
CA GLN A 57 -19.46 5.04 -16.90
C GLN A 57 -18.15 4.77 -16.18
N MET A 58 -17.83 3.51 -15.90
CA MET A 58 -16.58 3.17 -15.22
C MET A 58 -15.36 3.72 -15.96
N ARG A 59 -15.42 3.73 -17.30
CA ARG A 59 -14.40 4.30 -18.20
C ARG A 59 -14.10 5.79 -17.93
N ASP A 60 -15.05 6.53 -17.36
CA ASP A 60 -14.91 7.95 -17.02
C ASP A 60 -14.54 8.15 -15.53
N VAL A 61 -14.70 7.12 -14.68
CA VAL A 61 -14.45 7.17 -13.23
C VAL A 61 -13.00 6.80 -12.90
N GLY A 62 -12.46 5.77 -13.54
CA GLY A 62 -11.20 5.14 -13.14
C GLY A 62 -10.65 4.22 -14.21
N ALA A 63 -9.34 4.01 -14.25
CA ALA A 63 -8.78 2.82 -14.89
C ALA A 63 -9.24 1.55 -14.16
N PRO A 64 -9.31 0.40 -14.85
CA PRO A 64 -9.70 -0.86 -14.24
C PRO A 64 -8.60 -1.46 -13.35
N PRO A 65 -8.96 -2.24 -12.31
CA PRO A 65 -8.00 -2.86 -11.39
C PRO A 65 -6.89 -3.70 -12.04
N ILE A 66 -7.13 -4.27 -13.23
CA ILE A 66 -6.09 -4.94 -14.03
C ILE A 66 -4.86 -4.06 -14.31
N LEU A 67 -4.99 -2.73 -14.18
CA LEU A 67 -3.90 -1.76 -14.35
C LEU A 67 -3.34 -1.24 -13.02
N ALA A 68 -3.82 -1.69 -11.85
CA ALA A 68 -3.48 -1.15 -10.52
C ALA A 68 -1.97 -1.12 -10.23
N ASP A 69 -1.26 -2.20 -10.58
CA ASP A 69 0.19 -2.31 -10.39
C ASP A 69 1.00 -1.94 -11.65
N MET A 70 0.32 -1.45 -12.68
CA MET A 70 0.91 -1.09 -13.99
C MET A 70 0.90 0.42 -14.24
N MET A 71 0.04 1.14 -13.51
CA MET A 71 -0.20 2.57 -13.67
C MET A 71 -0.43 3.17 -12.29
N ALA A 72 0.21 4.32 -12.03
CA ALA A 72 0.01 5.06 -10.79
C ALA A 72 -1.47 5.49 -10.63
N GLU A 73 -1.93 5.57 -9.38
CA GLU A 73 -3.27 6.06 -9.00
C GLU A 73 -4.45 5.28 -9.59
N VAL A 74 -4.21 4.04 -10.00
CA VAL A 74 -5.30 3.16 -10.39
C VAL A 74 -5.82 2.44 -9.15
N GLU A 75 -7.09 2.72 -8.83
CA GLU A 75 -7.72 2.08 -7.69
C GLU A 75 -7.93 0.58 -7.95
N SER A 76 -7.64 -0.20 -6.92
CA SER A 76 -7.56 -1.64 -6.97
C SER A 76 -8.95 -2.30 -6.89
N TYR A 77 -9.99 -1.57 -6.49
CA TYR A 77 -11.31 -2.15 -6.21
C TYR A 77 -12.18 -2.39 -7.47
N TYR A 78 -12.88 -3.53 -7.47
CA TYR A 78 -13.78 -3.95 -8.54
C TYR A 78 -15.19 -3.36 -8.38
N MET A 79 -15.32 -2.06 -8.62
CA MET A 79 -16.53 -1.28 -8.29
C MET A 79 -17.78 -1.62 -9.13
N ASP A 80 -17.66 -2.36 -10.23
CA ASP A 80 -18.77 -2.76 -11.11
C ASP A 80 -19.19 -4.20 -10.84
N ALA A 81 -19.69 -4.45 -9.63
CA ALA A 81 -20.11 -5.78 -9.18
C ALA A 81 -21.16 -6.42 -10.10
N ASN A 82 -21.96 -5.62 -10.81
CA ASN A 82 -23.02 -6.13 -11.68
C ASN A 82 -22.55 -6.37 -13.14
N GLY A 83 -21.37 -5.85 -13.52
CA GLY A 83 -20.71 -6.07 -14.81
C GLY A 83 -21.37 -5.32 -15.98
N ASP A 84 -22.06 -4.20 -15.72
CA ASP A 84 -22.76 -3.43 -16.75
C ASP A 84 -22.00 -2.19 -17.26
N GLY A 85 -20.79 -1.97 -16.78
CA GLY A 85 -19.87 -0.90 -17.19
C GLY A 85 -20.17 0.46 -16.57
N TYR A 86 -21.04 0.51 -15.57
CA TYR A 86 -21.42 1.75 -14.90
C TYR A 86 -21.24 1.62 -13.40
N LEU A 87 -20.70 2.68 -12.79
CA LEU A 87 -20.78 2.85 -11.36
C LEU A 87 -22.20 3.29 -11.00
N SER A 88 -22.97 2.43 -10.34
CA SER A 88 -24.39 2.68 -10.08
C SER A 88 -24.88 2.10 -8.75
N PRO A 89 -26.09 2.51 -8.29
CA PRO A 89 -26.70 1.88 -7.13
C PRO A 89 -27.00 0.39 -7.32
N ALA A 90 -26.94 -0.15 -8.55
CA ALA A 90 -27.13 -1.58 -8.79
C ALA A 90 -25.94 -2.40 -8.27
N ASP A 91 -24.73 -1.86 -8.32
CA ASP A 91 -23.48 -2.51 -7.89
C ASP A 91 -23.51 -2.77 -6.38
N ALA A 92 -23.80 -1.74 -5.58
CA ALA A 92 -23.98 -1.90 -4.15
C ALA A 92 -25.23 -2.74 -3.79
N LEU A 93 -26.32 -2.65 -4.57
CA LEU A 93 -27.57 -3.35 -4.26
C LEU A 93 -27.43 -4.88 -4.40
N GLY A 94 -26.58 -5.36 -5.32
CA GLY A 94 -26.26 -6.78 -5.46
C GLY A 94 -25.70 -7.35 -4.16
N VAL A 95 -24.62 -6.75 -3.67
CA VAL A 95 -23.95 -7.10 -2.40
C VAL A 95 -24.93 -7.03 -1.22
N ILE A 96 -25.67 -5.92 -1.08
CA ILE A 96 -26.63 -5.74 0.03
C ILE A 96 -27.70 -6.83 0.04
N ASN A 97 -28.24 -7.21 -1.13
CA ASN A 97 -29.24 -8.26 -1.21
C ASN A 97 -28.65 -9.61 -0.79
N LEU A 98 -27.43 -9.94 -1.22
CA LEU A 98 -26.75 -11.18 -0.87
C LEU A 98 -26.51 -11.28 0.64
N LEU A 99 -25.97 -10.22 1.25
CA LEU A 99 -25.78 -10.12 2.70
C LEU A 99 -27.10 -10.24 3.48
N ALA A 100 -28.18 -9.63 2.96
CA ALA A 100 -29.50 -9.69 3.59
C ALA A 100 -30.16 -11.07 3.52
N GLU A 101 -29.79 -11.89 2.53
CA GLU A 101 -30.22 -13.29 2.40
C GLU A 101 -29.49 -14.21 3.40
N GLY A 102 -28.41 -13.72 4.02
CA GLY A 102 -27.63 -14.45 5.03
C GLY A 102 -26.66 -15.45 4.44
N GLU A 103 -26.34 -15.32 3.15
CA GLU A 103 -25.26 -16.06 2.50
C GLU A 103 -23.93 -15.38 2.80
N TYR A 104 -23.38 -15.67 3.98
CA TYR A 104 -21.95 -15.48 4.22
C TYR A 104 -21.26 -16.68 3.56
N MET A 105 -20.73 -16.51 2.35
CA MET A 105 -19.91 -17.54 1.74
C MET A 105 -18.50 -17.42 2.31
N GLN A 106 -18.15 -18.35 3.21
CA GLN A 106 -16.78 -18.58 3.62
C GLN A 106 -16.10 -19.41 2.54
N ASP A 107 -14.91 -18.97 2.12
CA ASP A 107 -13.90 -19.78 1.44
C ASP A 107 -14.39 -20.41 0.12
N TRP A 108 -14.37 -19.60 -0.94
CA TRP A 108 -14.67 -20.03 -2.32
C TRP A 108 -13.65 -21.04 -2.87
N GLY A 109 -12.46 -21.15 -2.24
CA GLY A 109 -11.38 -22.05 -2.64
C GLY A 109 -11.73 -23.55 -2.64
N GLN A 110 -12.90 -23.96 -2.10
CA GLN A 110 -13.25 -25.39 -1.98
C GLN A 110 -14.19 -25.95 -3.04
N GLN A 111 -14.65 -25.18 -4.03
CA GLN A 111 -15.60 -25.74 -5.00
C GLN A 111 -15.62 -25.15 -6.41
N LEU A 112 -14.46 -24.78 -6.97
CA LEU A 112 -14.38 -24.54 -8.41
C LEU A 112 -14.69 -25.85 -9.18
N PRO A 113 -15.55 -25.80 -10.20
CA PRO A 113 -16.01 -27.00 -10.89
C PRO A 113 -14.92 -27.58 -11.82
N LEU A 114 -14.29 -28.67 -11.37
CA LEU A 114 -13.27 -29.40 -12.14
C LEU A 114 -13.68 -29.68 -13.61
N GLU A 115 -12.80 -29.29 -14.52
CA GLU A 115 -12.87 -29.52 -15.95
C GLU A 115 -12.71 -31.01 -16.22
N THR A 116 -13.81 -31.63 -16.67
CA THR A 116 -13.80 -33.08 -16.92
C THR A 116 -13.04 -33.48 -18.20
N HIS A 117 -12.62 -32.51 -18.98
CA HIS A 117 -11.88 -32.65 -20.22
C HIS A 117 -11.21 -31.32 -20.56
N ASP A 118 -10.10 -31.39 -21.27
CA ASP A 118 -9.49 -30.23 -21.91
C ASP A 118 -10.50 -29.46 -22.79
N THR A 119 -10.72 -28.21 -22.40
CA THR A 119 -11.69 -27.31 -23.01
C THR A 119 -11.08 -26.47 -24.11
N PHE A 120 -9.79 -26.16 -24.02
CA PHE A 120 -9.08 -25.24 -24.89
C PHE A 120 -8.01 -25.97 -25.71
N PRO A 121 -7.35 -25.30 -26.67
CA PRO A 121 -6.37 -25.93 -27.54
C PRO A 121 -4.94 -25.59 -27.13
N ASP A 122 -4.02 -26.54 -27.17
CA ASP A 122 -2.65 -26.36 -26.64
C ASP A 122 -1.64 -25.73 -27.61
N SER A 123 -2.09 -25.24 -28.77
CA SER A 123 -1.19 -24.74 -29.80
C SER A 123 -1.70 -23.46 -30.47
N PRO A 124 -0.78 -22.54 -30.84
CA PRO A 124 -1.13 -21.34 -31.60
C PRO A 124 -1.87 -21.64 -32.91
N ASP A 125 -1.58 -22.78 -33.56
CA ASP A 125 -2.19 -23.18 -34.84
C ASP A 125 -3.72 -23.38 -34.76
N ASN A 126 -4.25 -23.64 -33.57
CA ASN A 126 -5.66 -23.87 -33.32
C ASN A 126 -6.20 -23.10 -32.11
N ALA A 127 -5.49 -22.06 -31.66
CA ALA A 127 -5.82 -21.25 -30.50
C ALA A 127 -7.28 -20.76 -30.50
N ALA A 128 -7.88 -20.74 -29.31
CA ALA A 128 -9.24 -20.24 -29.11
C ALA A 128 -9.30 -18.72 -29.33
N GLN A 129 -10.25 -18.26 -30.14
CA GLN A 129 -10.44 -16.82 -30.34
C GLN A 129 -11.06 -16.19 -29.10
N LEU A 130 -10.38 -15.19 -28.53
CA LEU A 130 -10.96 -14.26 -27.56
C LEU A 130 -11.75 -13.21 -28.33
N ASP A 131 -13.04 -13.11 -27.99
CA ASP A 131 -13.90 -12.04 -28.44
C ASP A 131 -13.91 -11.00 -27.31
N LEU A 132 -13.12 -9.92 -27.45
CA LEU A 132 -13.05 -8.88 -26.43
C LEU A 132 -14.23 -7.92 -26.56
N ASP A 133 -15.12 -7.94 -25.57
CA ASP A 133 -16.22 -6.99 -25.44
C ASP A 133 -15.72 -5.81 -24.60
N TRP A 134 -15.78 -4.59 -25.16
CA TRP A 134 -15.19 -3.38 -24.57
C TRP A 134 -13.67 -3.44 -24.35
N GLY A 135 -12.97 -4.18 -25.21
CA GLY A 135 -11.53 -4.38 -25.05
C GLY A 135 -11.20 -5.41 -23.97
N TYR A 136 -12.18 -6.01 -23.29
CA TYR A 136 -11.96 -6.96 -22.20
C TYR A 136 -12.42 -8.38 -22.56
N ALA A 137 -11.68 -9.38 -22.08
CA ALA A 137 -12.07 -10.78 -22.08
C ALA A 137 -11.57 -11.45 -20.80
N PHE A 138 -12.46 -12.24 -20.19
CA PHE A 138 -12.19 -13.05 -19.00
C PHE A 138 -12.34 -14.53 -19.33
N ILE A 139 -11.44 -15.35 -18.78
CA ILE A 139 -11.40 -16.80 -18.97
C ILE A 139 -11.10 -17.48 -17.64
N GLU A 140 -12.05 -18.28 -17.16
CA GLU A 140 -11.83 -19.25 -16.07
C GLU A 140 -11.59 -20.63 -16.68
N SER A 141 -10.45 -21.27 -16.37
CA SER A 141 -10.13 -22.61 -16.85
C SER A 141 -9.16 -23.37 -15.95
N GLU A 142 -8.68 -24.52 -16.42
CA GLU A 142 -7.80 -25.43 -15.70
C GLU A 142 -6.67 -25.94 -16.57
N ILE A 143 -5.45 -25.90 -16.02
CA ILE A 143 -4.37 -26.77 -16.44
C ILE A 143 -4.74 -28.18 -15.96
N ASN A 144 -5.36 -28.95 -16.84
CA ASN A 144 -6.12 -30.14 -16.47
C ASN A 144 -5.28 -31.44 -16.55
N ASN A 145 -4.07 -31.36 -17.13
CA ASN A 145 -3.13 -32.48 -17.17
C ASN A 145 -1.66 -32.01 -17.19
N ALA A 146 -0.74 -32.95 -16.98
CA ALA A 146 0.68 -32.63 -17.09
C ALA A 146 1.04 -32.27 -18.53
N TYR A 147 1.82 -31.21 -18.70
CA TYR A 147 2.25 -30.57 -19.94
C TYR A 147 1.12 -29.89 -20.70
N ASP A 148 0.00 -29.64 -20.02
CA ASP A 148 -1.13 -28.91 -20.59
C ASP A 148 -0.78 -27.44 -20.76
N VAL A 149 -1.27 -26.89 -21.86
CA VAL A 149 -1.11 -25.49 -22.22
C VAL A 149 -2.44 -25.08 -22.82
N ASP A 150 -2.94 -23.91 -22.48
CA ASP A 150 -4.11 -23.33 -23.11
C ASP A 150 -3.69 -22.18 -24.04
N ALA A 151 -4.05 -22.29 -25.31
CA ALA A 151 -3.73 -21.30 -26.32
C ALA A 151 -4.96 -20.48 -26.71
N PHE A 152 -4.83 -19.17 -26.53
CA PHE A 152 -5.81 -18.16 -26.93
C PHE A 152 -5.23 -17.24 -28.00
N GLN A 153 -6.08 -16.59 -28.78
CA GLN A 153 -5.69 -15.57 -29.74
C GLN A 153 -6.65 -14.40 -29.74
N PHE A 154 -6.15 -13.20 -30.00
CA PHE A 154 -6.97 -12.03 -30.23
C PHE A 154 -6.41 -11.19 -31.40
N ILE A 155 -7.23 -10.29 -31.92
CA ILE A 155 -6.80 -9.27 -32.87
C ILE A 155 -6.77 -7.95 -32.12
N ALA A 156 -5.61 -7.29 -32.10
CA ALA A 156 -5.46 -6.04 -31.38
C ALA A 156 -6.39 -4.96 -31.97
N SER A 157 -7.27 -4.40 -31.15
CA SER A 157 -8.15 -3.28 -31.49
C SER A 157 -7.55 -1.94 -31.09
N ASP A 158 -6.74 -1.94 -30.03
CA ASP A 158 -6.10 -0.78 -29.43
C ASP A 158 -4.58 -1.04 -29.34
N ASP A 159 -3.79 -0.02 -28.99
CA ASP A 159 -2.32 -0.06 -29.09
C ASP A 159 -1.60 -0.52 -27.82
N ARG A 160 -2.34 -0.80 -26.74
CA ARG A 160 -1.84 -1.53 -25.57
C ARG A 160 -2.71 -2.73 -25.23
N VAL A 161 -2.06 -3.72 -24.61
CA VAL A 161 -2.73 -4.86 -23.99
C VAL A 161 -2.17 -5.09 -22.60
N ALA A 162 -3.08 -5.17 -21.63
CA ALA A 162 -2.83 -5.69 -20.29
C ALA A 162 -3.36 -7.13 -20.19
N ILE A 163 -2.60 -7.99 -19.54
CA ILE A 163 -2.98 -9.37 -19.23
C ILE A 163 -2.67 -9.62 -17.78
N ASP A 164 -3.63 -10.15 -17.06
CA ASP A 164 -3.50 -10.54 -15.66
C ASP A 164 -3.92 -12.00 -15.49
N ILE A 165 -3.31 -12.68 -14.53
CA ILE A 165 -3.54 -14.09 -14.28
C ILE A 165 -3.56 -14.41 -12.79
N PHE A 166 -4.68 -14.99 -12.36
CA PHE A 166 -4.90 -15.40 -10.98
C PHE A 166 -4.67 -16.90 -10.83
N ASN A 167 -3.84 -17.27 -9.86
CA ASN A 167 -3.54 -18.66 -9.53
C ASN A 167 -4.53 -19.22 -8.50
N GLU A 168 -5.52 -19.98 -8.98
CA GLU A 168 -6.57 -20.60 -8.16
C GLU A 168 -6.24 -22.05 -7.75
N GLY A 169 -4.95 -22.36 -7.54
CA GLY A 169 -4.52 -23.64 -6.96
C GLY A 169 -3.55 -24.48 -7.80
N ILE A 170 -2.65 -23.83 -8.53
CA ILE A 170 -1.50 -24.44 -9.21
C ILE A 170 -0.26 -24.33 -8.30
N PRO A 171 0.28 -25.46 -7.78
CA PRO A 171 1.26 -25.47 -6.68
C PRO A 171 2.57 -24.68 -6.88
N HIS A 172 3.04 -24.48 -8.11
CA HIS A 172 4.25 -23.70 -8.38
C HIS A 172 3.97 -22.45 -9.24
N GLY A 173 2.69 -22.11 -9.44
CA GLY A 173 2.28 -20.95 -10.21
C GLY A 173 1.96 -21.19 -11.66
N VAL A 174 1.40 -20.14 -12.26
CA VAL A 174 0.96 -20.11 -13.65
C VAL A 174 1.88 -19.20 -14.44
N VAL A 175 2.15 -19.59 -15.68
CA VAL A 175 2.97 -18.85 -16.64
C VAL A 175 2.06 -18.43 -17.78
N VAL A 176 2.08 -17.13 -18.09
CA VAL A 176 1.44 -16.56 -19.27
C VAL A 176 2.50 -16.01 -20.23
N GLU A 177 2.40 -16.37 -21.50
CA GLU A 177 3.28 -15.89 -22.57
C GLU A 177 2.47 -15.24 -23.69
N LEU A 178 2.84 -14.01 -24.06
CA LEU A 178 2.27 -13.28 -25.19
C LEU A 178 3.20 -13.43 -26.40
N LEU A 179 2.68 -13.97 -27.50
CA LEU A 179 3.40 -14.15 -28.76
C LEU A 179 2.80 -13.27 -29.86
N ASN A 180 3.65 -12.76 -30.74
CA ASN A 180 3.21 -12.04 -31.94
C ASN A 180 2.80 -13.00 -33.08
N GLN A 181 2.31 -12.45 -34.19
CA GLN A 181 1.89 -13.23 -35.37
C GLN A 181 3.00 -14.10 -36.00
N ASP A 182 4.26 -13.78 -35.75
CA ASP A 182 5.44 -14.51 -36.22
C ASP A 182 5.93 -15.57 -35.21
N MET A 183 5.18 -15.77 -34.11
CA MET A 183 5.49 -16.68 -32.99
C MET A 183 6.74 -16.29 -32.21
N GLU A 184 7.07 -14.99 -32.19
CA GLU A 184 8.12 -14.45 -31.34
C GLU A 184 7.51 -14.01 -30.00
N LEU A 185 8.22 -14.31 -28.90
CA LEU A 185 7.83 -13.89 -27.56
C LEU A 185 7.90 -12.38 -27.44
N VAL A 186 6.78 -11.77 -27.05
CA VAL A 186 6.65 -10.32 -26.79
C VAL A 186 6.85 -10.06 -25.31
N ALA A 187 6.11 -10.80 -24.47
CA ALA A 187 6.14 -10.68 -23.02
C ALA A 187 5.82 -12.01 -22.34
N ARG A 188 6.23 -12.15 -21.08
CA ARG A 188 6.01 -13.32 -20.23
C ARG A 188 5.87 -12.85 -18.79
N ALA A 189 4.92 -13.42 -18.07
CA ALA A 189 4.74 -13.21 -16.64
C ALA A 189 4.41 -14.52 -15.91
N GLU A 190 4.61 -14.54 -14.60
CA GLU A 190 4.49 -15.72 -13.75
C GLU A 190 3.85 -15.32 -12.42
N SER A 191 2.80 -16.02 -11.97
CA SER A 191 1.97 -15.60 -10.82
C SER A 191 2.42 -16.07 -9.43
N GLY A 192 3.50 -16.84 -9.31
CA GLY A 192 3.92 -17.43 -8.02
C GLY A 192 3.02 -18.57 -7.46
N ASP A 193 3.39 -19.14 -6.32
CA ASP A 193 2.75 -20.31 -5.67
C ASP A 193 1.64 -19.98 -4.66
N ASP A 194 1.51 -18.71 -4.26
CA ASP A 194 0.45 -18.23 -3.38
C ASP A 194 -0.61 -17.42 -4.16
N TYR A 195 -1.82 -17.34 -3.61
CA TYR A 195 -2.86 -16.42 -4.05
C TYR A 195 -2.40 -15.00 -3.71
N GLN A 196 -1.60 -14.40 -4.58
CA GLN A 196 -1.15 -13.02 -4.44
C GLN A 196 -1.72 -12.20 -5.58
N TRP A 197 -2.21 -11.02 -5.21
CA TRP A 197 -2.71 -10.03 -6.14
C TRP A 197 -1.62 -9.66 -7.15
N CYS A 198 -1.94 -9.72 -8.44
CA CYS A 198 -1.22 -9.01 -9.50
C CYS A 198 0.31 -9.28 -9.61
N GLU A 199 0.80 -10.46 -9.19
CA GLU A 199 2.22 -10.82 -9.39
C GLU A 199 2.52 -11.31 -10.83
N GLY A 200 1.49 -11.61 -11.63
CA GLY A 200 1.58 -12.31 -12.92
C GLY A 200 1.25 -11.46 -14.16
N ASN A 201 1.63 -10.18 -14.19
CA ASN A 201 0.99 -9.24 -15.09
C ASN A 201 1.85 -8.90 -16.34
N ILE A 202 1.21 -8.68 -17.49
CA ILE A 202 1.84 -8.18 -18.73
C ILE A 202 1.14 -6.91 -19.16
N ASP A 203 1.89 -5.82 -19.35
CA ASP A 203 1.40 -4.62 -20.03
C ASP A 203 2.44 -4.17 -21.05
N VAL A 204 2.06 -4.23 -22.32
CA VAL A 204 2.97 -3.95 -23.43
C VAL A 204 2.27 -3.30 -24.61
N PRO A 205 3.00 -2.48 -25.40
CA PRO A 205 2.49 -1.96 -26.65
C PRO A 205 2.29 -3.07 -27.69
N VAL A 206 1.20 -2.97 -28.44
CA VAL A 206 0.82 -3.88 -29.52
C VAL A 206 0.44 -3.13 -30.80
N GLU A 207 0.60 -3.80 -31.94
CA GLU A 207 0.26 -3.24 -33.24
C GLU A 207 -1.20 -3.50 -33.58
N VAL A 208 -2.01 -2.44 -33.69
CA VAL A 208 -3.43 -2.53 -34.04
C VAL A 208 -3.65 -3.30 -35.35
N GLU A 209 -4.77 -4.04 -35.43
CA GLU A 209 -5.11 -4.97 -36.52
C GLU A 209 -4.16 -6.17 -36.68
N THR A 210 -3.28 -6.43 -35.70
CA THR A 210 -2.37 -7.60 -35.68
C THR A 210 -2.90 -8.70 -34.76
N THR A 211 -2.66 -9.96 -35.13
CA THR A 211 -3.01 -11.11 -34.30
C THR A 211 -1.91 -11.41 -33.29
N TYR A 212 -2.31 -11.59 -32.03
CA TYR A 212 -1.45 -12.03 -30.93
C TYR A 212 -2.01 -13.32 -30.33
N PHE A 213 -1.12 -14.10 -29.71
CA PHE A 213 -1.45 -15.36 -29.06
C PHE A 213 -1.08 -15.30 -27.59
N VAL A 214 -2.00 -15.70 -26.72
CA VAL A 214 -1.78 -15.81 -25.27
C VAL A 214 -1.69 -17.30 -24.95
N MET A 215 -0.58 -17.72 -24.36
CA MET A 215 -0.31 -19.09 -23.98
C MET A 215 -0.27 -19.17 -22.45
N VAL A 216 -1.14 -19.99 -21.87
CA VAL A 216 -1.20 -20.21 -20.42
C VAL A 216 -0.73 -21.62 -20.10
N SER A 217 0.16 -21.79 -19.13
CA SER A 217 0.67 -23.09 -18.71
C SER A 217 1.07 -23.07 -17.24
N ALA A 218 1.20 -24.23 -16.60
CA ALA A 218 1.78 -24.27 -15.26
C ALA A 218 3.30 -24.07 -15.29
N TYR A 219 3.85 -23.44 -14.25
CA TYR A 219 5.29 -23.24 -14.09
C TYR A 219 6.06 -24.56 -14.05
N ASP A 220 5.62 -25.51 -13.22
CA ASP A 220 6.01 -26.91 -13.32
C ASP A 220 5.04 -27.63 -14.26
N ALA A 221 5.56 -28.20 -15.33
CA ALA A 221 4.75 -28.90 -16.33
C ALA A 221 4.01 -30.13 -15.77
N GLU A 222 4.33 -30.64 -14.58
CA GLU A 222 3.54 -31.71 -13.96
C GLU A 222 2.35 -31.22 -13.11
N ASP A 223 2.27 -29.92 -12.84
CA ASP A 223 1.20 -29.34 -12.05
C ASP A 223 -0.11 -29.24 -12.82
N THR A 224 -1.19 -29.21 -12.03
CA THR A 224 -2.55 -29.04 -12.50
C THR A 224 -3.31 -28.21 -11.49
N GLY A 225 -4.22 -27.37 -11.93
CA GLY A 225 -5.02 -26.52 -11.06
C GLY A 225 -5.83 -25.51 -11.87
N HIS A 226 -6.57 -24.67 -11.16
CA HIS A 226 -7.41 -23.65 -11.75
C HIS A 226 -6.61 -22.37 -11.97
N TYR A 227 -6.98 -21.62 -13.01
CA TYR A 227 -6.52 -20.26 -13.22
C TYR A 227 -7.65 -19.40 -13.77
N VAL A 228 -7.51 -18.11 -13.55
CA VAL A 228 -8.32 -17.08 -14.21
C VAL A 228 -7.40 -16.19 -15.02
N LEU A 229 -7.76 -15.95 -16.28
CA LEU A 229 -7.02 -15.10 -17.21
C LEU A 229 -7.90 -13.92 -17.61
N ASP A 230 -7.37 -12.72 -17.41
CA ASP A 230 -7.94 -11.48 -17.91
C ASP A 230 -7.09 -10.90 -19.02
N VAL A 231 -7.74 -10.39 -20.07
CA VAL A 231 -7.10 -9.70 -21.18
C VAL A 231 -7.85 -8.41 -21.43
N PHE A 232 -7.16 -7.29 -21.32
CA PHE A 232 -7.72 -5.96 -21.50
C PHE A 232 -6.92 -5.15 -22.53
N GLN A 233 -7.61 -4.49 -23.45
CA GLN A 233 -7.04 -3.62 -24.47
C GLN A 233 -7.53 -2.20 -24.28
N TYR A 234 -6.58 -1.28 -24.43
CA TYR A 234 -6.80 0.14 -24.23
C TYR A 234 -5.89 0.98 -25.13
N GLU A 235 -6.31 2.23 -25.37
CA GLU A 235 -5.46 3.21 -26.04
C GLU A 235 -4.44 3.73 -25.03
N ASP A 236 -3.16 3.82 -25.43
CA ASP A 236 -2.04 4.24 -24.57
C ASP A 236 -2.31 5.56 -23.84
N ASP A 237 -3.01 6.50 -24.48
CA ASP A 237 -3.37 7.82 -23.98
C ASP A 237 -4.79 7.92 -23.39
N TRP A 238 -5.52 6.80 -23.27
CA TRP A 238 -6.90 6.83 -22.76
C TRP A 238 -6.95 7.15 -21.26
N TRP A 239 -5.99 6.65 -20.50
CA TRP A 239 -5.90 6.90 -19.07
C TRP A 239 -4.50 7.41 -18.71
N GLU A 240 -4.34 8.72 -18.77
CA GLU A 240 -3.26 9.42 -18.07
C GLU A 240 -3.97 10.30 -17.02
N PRO A 241 -3.53 10.35 -15.76
CA PRO A 241 -4.01 11.36 -14.82
C PRO A 241 -3.90 12.71 -15.53
N ALA A 242 -5.04 13.40 -15.73
CA ALA A 242 -5.04 14.57 -16.59
C ALA A 242 -4.11 15.64 -16.01
N HIS A 243 -2.95 15.86 -16.65
CA HIS A 243 -2.06 16.94 -16.31
C HIS A 243 -2.71 18.27 -16.65
N ASP A 244 -2.53 19.26 -15.78
CA ASP A 244 -3.13 20.58 -15.97
C ASP A 244 -2.35 21.48 -16.96
N SER A 245 -1.16 21.03 -17.39
CA SER A 245 -0.30 21.64 -18.40
C SER A 245 0.33 20.59 -19.34
N GLU A 246 0.96 21.05 -20.44
CA GLU A 246 1.87 20.21 -21.23
C GLU A 246 3.29 20.34 -20.65
N LEU A 247 4.10 19.28 -20.73
CA LEU A 247 5.50 19.31 -20.28
C LEU A 247 6.29 20.48 -20.90
N GLY A 248 6.87 21.32 -20.04
CA GLY A 248 7.63 22.52 -20.36
C GLY A 248 6.83 23.83 -20.34
N ASP A 249 5.51 23.77 -20.10
CA ASP A 249 4.64 24.93 -19.92
C ASP A 249 4.39 25.20 -18.42
N ASP A 250 5.32 25.91 -17.79
CA ASP A 250 5.21 26.37 -16.39
C ASP A 250 3.98 27.28 -16.22
N ILE A 251 2.94 26.70 -15.60
CA ILE A 251 1.69 27.37 -15.24
C ILE A 251 1.58 27.67 -13.74
N HIS A 252 2.48 27.15 -12.91
CA HIS A 252 2.46 27.29 -11.46
C HIS A 252 3.68 28.09 -11.00
N GLY A 253 3.46 29.29 -10.45
CA GLY A 253 4.61 30.15 -10.16
C GLY A 253 5.45 29.70 -8.96
N ASP A 254 6.76 29.97 -9.03
CA ASP A 254 7.81 29.61 -8.05
C ASP A 254 7.79 30.41 -6.74
N THR A 255 6.73 31.19 -6.51
CA THR A 255 6.66 32.10 -5.35
C THR A 255 5.26 32.18 -4.79
N THR A 256 5.14 32.45 -3.49
CA THR A 256 3.86 32.61 -2.80
C THR A 256 2.98 33.72 -3.40
N GLU A 257 3.58 34.75 -4.02
CA GLU A 257 2.84 35.81 -4.73
C GLU A 257 2.23 35.35 -6.06
N ALA A 258 2.80 34.32 -6.68
CA ALA A 258 2.38 33.73 -7.95
C ALA A 258 1.68 32.37 -7.78
N ALA A 259 1.45 31.96 -6.53
CA ALA A 259 0.93 30.65 -6.20
C ALA A 259 -0.42 30.36 -6.86
N SER A 260 -0.55 29.15 -7.39
CA SER A 260 -1.79 28.61 -7.94
C SER A 260 -2.77 28.29 -6.82
N THR A 261 -4.03 28.70 -6.95
CA THR A 261 -5.01 28.47 -5.89
C THR A 261 -5.56 27.05 -5.95
N LEU A 262 -5.28 26.26 -4.90
CA LEU A 262 -5.91 24.96 -4.67
C LEU A 262 -7.25 25.17 -3.99
N THR A 263 -8.30 24.59 -4.58
CA THR A 263 -9.64 24.60 -3.99
C THR A 263 -9.96 23.19 -3.50
N LEU A 264 -10.11 23.03 -2.18
CA LEU A 264 -10.45 21.75 -1.58
C LEU A 264 -11.96 21.52 -1.68
N ASP A 265 -12.39 20.68 -2.61
CA ASP A 265 -13.80 20.28 -2.75
C ASP A 265 -14.08 19.08 -1.83
N GLY A 266 -15.01 19.25 -0.89
CA GLY A 266 -15.25 18.21 0.12
C GLY A 266 -14.12 18.02 1.15
N GLY A 267 -13.09 18.87 1.11
CA GLY A 267 -11.92 18.79 1.96
C GLY A 267 -10.70 18.15 1.27
N PHE A 268 -10.77 17.79 0.00
CA PHE A 268 -9.68 17.13 -0.72
C PHE A 268 -9.50 17.74 -2.12
N THR A 269 -8.31 17.62 -2.70
CA THR A 269 -8.03 17.87 -4.12
C THR A 269 -6.79 17.10 -4.56
N THR A 270 -6.79 16.66 -5.81
CA THR A 270 -5.61 16.10 -6.52
C THR A 270 -5.27 16.97 -7.71
N ILE A 271 -3.98 17.14 -8.01
CA ILE A 271 -3.46 17.79 -9.22
C ILE A 271 -2.32 16.96 -9.79
N ASN A 272 -2.35 16.74 -11.09
CA ASN A 272 -1.23 16.19 -11.84
C ASN A 272 -0.55 17.32 -12.60
N SER A 273 0.76 17.50 -12.44
CA SER A 273 1.52 18.56 -13.12
C SER A 273 2.96 18.14 -13.38
N TYR A 274 3.82 19.10 -13.72
CA TYR A 274 5.22 18.85 -14.09
C TYR A 274 6.16 19.83 -13.38
N ILE A 275 7.31 19.32 -12.93
CA ILE A 275 8.50 20.11 -12.69
C ILE A 275 9.14 20.37 -14.05
N ASP A 276 8.85 21.52 -14.66
CA ASP A 276 9.08 21.76 -16.09
C ASP A 276 10.54 21.99 -16.48
N GLN A 277 11.39 22.33 -15.49
CA GLN A 277 12.81 22.59 -15.70
C GLN A 277 13.63 22.34 -14.41
N ALA A 278 14.94 22.20 -14.57
CA ALA A 278 15.86 22.04 -13.44
C ALA A 278 15.74 23.20 -12.44
N GLY A 279 15.40 22.89 -11.18
CA GLY A 279 15.22 23.86 -10.10
C GLY A 279 13.91 24.65 -10.19
N ASP A 280 12.93 24.14 -10.93
CA ASP A 280 11.57 24.62 -10.91
C ASP A 280 10.90 24.33 -9.55
N ILE A 281 9.99 25.23 -9.17
CA ILE A 281 9.25 25.13 -7.91
C ILE A 281 7.80 25.45 -8.23
N ASP A 282 6.89 24.53 -7.93
CA ASP A 282 5.47 24.79 -8.09
C ASP A 282 4.86 25.22 -6.77
N GLN A 283 4.41 26.47 -6.71
CA GLN A 283 3.79 27.01 -5.51
C GLN A 283 2.26 27.02 -5.60
N PHE A 284 1.64 26.52 -4.54
CA PHE A 284 0.20 26.39 -4.38
C PHE A 284 -0.26 27.12 -3.12
N SER A 285 -1.40 27.80 -3.19
CA SER A 285 -2.07 28.39 -2.02
C SER A 285 -3.30 27.59 -1.67
N VAL A 286 -3.42 27.15 -0.42
CA VAL A 286 -4.55 26.39 0.12
C VAL A 286 -5.22 27.18 1.25
N GLN A 287 -6.54 27.28 1.22
CA GLN A 287 -7.31 27.79 2.35
C GLN A 287 -7.71 26.59 3.22
N ALA A 288 -7.19 26.54 4.44
CA ALA A 288 -7.47 25.46 5.38
C ALA A 288 -8.31 25.97 6.57
N ASP A 289 -9.24 25.14 7.03
CA ASP A 289 -9.93 25.33 8.31
C ASP A 289 -9.07 24.80 9.47
N GLN A 290 -9.47 25.07 10.72
CA GLN A 290 -8.78 24.52 11.90
C GLN A 290 -8.92 23.00 11.94
N GLY A 291 -7.81 22.26 11.83
CA GLY A 291 -7.82 20.80 11.74
C GLY A 291 -6.45 20.24 11.32
N GLN A 292 -6.46 19.13 10.58
CA GLN A 292 -5.26 18.60 9.91
C GLN A 292 -5.24 19.01 8.45
N LEU A 293 -4.06 19.37 7.95
CA LEU A 293 -3.74 19.55 6.54
C LEU A 293 -2.71 18.48 6.17
N SER A 294 -3.10 17.58 5.28
CA SER A 294 -2.26 16.51 4.75
C SER A 294 -1.90 16.81 3.30
N VAL A 295 -0.63 16.64 2.96
CA VAL A 295 -0.07 16.91 1.64
C VAL A 295 0.80 15.72 1.25
N SER A 296 0.46 15.06 0.16
CA SER A 296 1.29 14.03 -0.48
C SER A 296 1.65 14.48 -1.87
N VAL A 297 2.86 14.15 -2.29
CA VAL A 297 3.30 14.27 -3.68
C VAL A 297 3.89 12.94 -4.12
N TYR A 298 3.42 12.42 -5.25
CA TYR A 298 3.91 11.20 -5.85
C TYR A 298 4.66 11.56 -7.13
N GLN A 299 5.76 10.86 -7.37
CA GLN A 299 6.48 10.97 -8.62
C GLN A 299 5.73 10.24 -9.75
N GLY A 300 5.78 10.80 -10.96
CA GLY A 300 5.24 10.14 -12.16
C GLY A 300 6.25 9.14 -12.74
N ASP A 301 6.71 9.38 -13.97
CA ASP A 301 7.51 8.41 -14.75
C ASP A 301 9.00 8.30 -14.34
N SER A 302 9.41 8.83 -13.20
CA SER A 302 10.83 9.03 -12.85
C SER A 302 11.10 8.87 -11.36
N ASP A 303 12.24 8.25 -11.01
CA ASP A 303 12.73 8.01 -9.63
C ASP A 303 13.32 9.27 -8.95
N GLU A 304 12.65 10.42 -9.10
CA GLU A 304 13.17 11.73 -8.70
C GLU A 304 12.77 12.09 -7.27
N LEU A 305 13.72 12.63 -6.49
CA LEU A 305 13.46 13.01 -5.11
C LEU A 305 12.68 14.32 -5.02
N LEU A 306 11.36 14.21 -4.85
CA LEU A 306 10.47 15.34 -4.63
C LEU A 306 10.52 15.84 -3.18
N ARG A 307 10.39 17.16 -3.01
CA ARG A 307 10.37 17.83 -1.70
C ARG A 307 9.10 18.67 -1.56
N ILE A 308 8.43 18.54 -0.42
CA ILE A 308 7.30 19.38 -0.04
C ILE A 308 7.74 20.38 1.02
N SER A 309 7.42 21.66 0.81
CA SER A 309 7.55 22.70 1.82
C SER A 309 6.21 23.39 2.05
N VAL A 310 5.83 23.59 3.32
CA VAL A 310 4.59 24.26 3.71
C VAL A 310 4.91 25.50 4.53
N THR A 311 4.38 26.65 4.10
CA THR A 311 4.54 27.94 4.78
C THR A 311 3.20 28.54 5.20
N ASP A 312 3.19 29.28 6.30
CA ASP A 312 2.03 30.03 6.75
C ASP A 312 1.83 31.35 5.97
N ALA A 313 0.74 32.06 6.27
CA ALA A 313 0.41 33.34 5.63
C ALA A 313 1.46 34.46 5.84
N ASP A 314 2.31 34.35 6.87
CA ASP A 314 3.40 35.29 7.15
C ASP A 314 4.72 34.87 6.46
N GLY A 315 4.74 33.70 5.80
CA GLY A 315 5.89 33.13 5.10
C GLY A 315 6.84 32.35 6.00
N ASN A 316 6.40 31.96 7.20
CA ASN A 316 7.18 31.07 8.06
C ASN A 316 7.02 29.63 7.59
N LEU A 317 8.13 28.90 7.50
CA LEU A 317 8.12 27.46 7.22
C LEU A 317 7.56 26.72 8.44
N ILE A 318 6.52 25.92 8.22
CA ILE A 318 5.83 25.15 9.27
C ILE A 318 5.87 23.65 9.00
N GLY A 319 6.26 23.24 7.80
CA GLY A 319 6.46 21.85 7.43
C GLY A 319 7.45 21.72 6.28
N LEU A 320 8.31 20.72 6.33
CA LEU A 320 9.24 20.36 5.26
C LEU A 320 9.45 18.86 5.32
N THR A 321 9.25 18.17 4.20
CA THR A 321 9.53 16.75 4.06
C THR A 321 10.20 16.52 2.71
N GLN A 322 11.05 15.50 2.65
CA GLN A 322 11.66 15.04 1.42
C GLN A 322 11.24 13.58 1.25
N GLY A 323 10.81 13.25 0.04
CA GLY A 323 10.38 11.92 -0.34
C GLY A 323 11.51 11.00 -0.75
N ASP A 324 11.14 9.76 -1.08
CA ASP A 324 11.97 8.77 -1.75
C ASP A 324 11.39 8.48 -3.15
N ALA A 325 11.70 7.30 -3.72
CA ALA A 325 11.20 6.85 -5.01
C ALA A 325 9.68 6.57 -5.04
N GLU A 326 8.96 6.70 -3.92
CA GLU A 326 7.50 6.59 -3.88
C GLU A 326 6.83 7.96 -3.74
N GLY A 327 7.61 9.02 -3.49
CA GLY A 327 7.11 10.38 -3.27
C GLY A 327 7.34 10.89 -1.84
N ALA A 328 6.72 12.01 -1.51
CA ALA A 328 6.85 12.66 -0.19
C ALA A 328 5.48 12.92 0.44
N TRP A 329 5.40 12.87 1.77
CA TRP A 329 4.16 13.15 2.50
C TRP A 329 4.41 13.93 3.79
N ILE A 330 3.51 14.86 4.10
CA ILE A 330 3.53 15.65 5.32
C ILE A 330 2.12 15.96 5.81
N GLU A 331 1.94 15.90 7.13
CA GLU A 331 0.69 16.21 7.80
C GLU A 331 0.90 17.21 8.93
N LEU A 332 0.07 18.24 8.96
CA LEU A 332 0.25 19.40 9.83
C LEU A 332 -1.05 19.78 10.51
N SER A 333 -0.97 20.04 11.82
CA SER A 333 -2.07 20.69 12.54
C SER A 333 -2.08 22.18 12.22
N VAL A 334 -3.16 22.64 11.62
CA VAL A 334 -3.33 24.01 11.12
C VAL A 334 -4.50 24.72 11.78
N GLU A 335 -4.38 26.04 11.92
CA GLU A 335 -5.49 26.92 12.29
C GLU A 335 -6.20 27.46 11.04
N ASP A 336 -7.41 27.99 11.20
CA ASP A 336 -8.15 28.66 10.11
C ASP A 336 -7.29 29.76 9.45
N GLY A 337 -6.92 29.54 8.19
CA GLY A 337 -5.90 30.35 7.53
C GLY A 337 -5.58 29.94 6.10
N THR A 338 -4.70 30.73 5.48
CA THR A 338 -4.13 30.41 4.16
C THR A 338 -2.71 29.90 4.36
N TYR A 339 -2.40 28.78 3.72
CA TYR A 339 -1.07 28.16 3.72
C TYR A 339 -0.58 28.05 2.28
N TYR A 340 0.74 27.96 2.12
CA TYR A 340 1.36 27.75 0.81
C TYR A 340 2.17 26.47 0.81
N VAL A 341 1.85 25.59 -0.11
CA VAL A 341 2.56 24.34 -0.38
C VAL A 341 3.46 24.60 -1.58
N ALA A 342 4.74 24.22 -1.49
CA ALA A 342 5.67 24.27 -2.61
C ALA A 342 6.24 22.87 -2.85
N ILE A 343 6.25 22.48 -4.12
CA ILE A 343 6.81 21.22 -4.62
C ILE A 343 8.04 21.56 -5.45
N GLU A 344 9.13 20.81 -5.26
CA GLU A 344 10.34 20.95 -6.07
C GLU A 344 11.06 19.59 -6.17
N SER A 345 11.80 19.37 -7.26
CA SER A 345 12.73 18.25 -7.37
C SER A 345 14.10 18.65 -6.81
N LEU A 346 14.74 17.74 -6.07
CA LEU A 346 16.12 17.89 -5.61
C LEU A 346 17.15 17.57 -6.69
N ASP A 347 16.73 16.81 -7.68
CA ASP A 347 17.49 16.49 -8.85
C ASP A 347 17.27 17.54 -9.95
N SER A 348 18.13 17.50 -10.97
CA SER A 348 18.10 18.50 -12.03
C SER A 348 17.20 18.14 -13.21
N ASP A 349 16.46 17.04 -13.10
CA ASP A 349 15.66 16.48 -14.17
C ASP A 349 14.21 16.98 -14.12
N ILE A 350 13.52 16.79 -15.25
CA ILE A 350 12.16 17.25 -15.49
C ILE A 350 11.26 16.03 -15.28
N SER A 351 10.27 16.14 -14.40
CA SER A 351 9.40 15.02 -14.02
C SER A 351 7.94 15.44 -13.92
N SER A 352 7.04 14.49 -14.18
CA SER A 352 5.63 14.60 -13.76
C SER A 352 5.52 14.33 -12.26
N TYR A 353 4.52 14.92 -11.63
CA TYR A 353 4.13 14.58 -10.28
C TYR A 353 2.62 14.68 -10.09
N THR A 354 2.15 14.00 -9.06
CA THR A 354 0.77 14.11 -8.56
C THR A 354 0.80 14.66 -7.15
N LEU A 355 0.08 15.76 -6.92
CA LEU A 355 -0.07 16.43 -5.64
C LEU A 355 -1.49 16.20 -5.10
N ASP A 356 -1.55 15.52 -3.97
CA ASP A 356 -2.75 15.40 -3.15
C ASP A 356 -2.69 16.38 -1.99
N VAL A 357 -3.76 17.15 -1.82
CA VAL A 357 -3.92 18.04 -0.67
C VAL A 357 -5.29 17.82 -0.06
N SER A 358 -5.29 17.59 1.24
CA SER A 358 -6.51 17.31 1.97
C SER A 358 -6.53 17.95 3.33
N GLN A 359 -7.75 18.25 3.77
CA GLN A 359 -8.04 18.79 5.08
C GLN A 359 -9.19 18.01 5.70
N TRP A 360 -9.06 17.73 6.99
CA TRP A 360 -10.18 17.20 7.75
C TRP A 360 -10.20 17.77 9.15
N ASN A 361 -11.44 17.95 9.60
CA ASN A 361 -11.79 18.31 10.96
C ASN A 361 -12.24 17.06 11.69
N ASP A 362 -11.36 16.06 11.78
CA ASP A 362 -11.44 15.26 12.99
C ASP A 362 -11.01 16.18 14.13
N GLU A 363 -11.73 16.13 15.26
CA GLU A 363 -11.22 16.69 16.52
C GLU A 363 -9.73 16.41 16.57
N PRO A 364 -8.87 17.44 16.72
CA PRO A 364 -7.47 17.34 16.39
C PRO A 364 -6.91 16.06 16.99
N TRP A 365 -6.43 15.13 16.15
CA TRP A 365 -5.63 14.00 16.65
C TRP A 365 -4.35 14.51 17.33
N LYS A 366 -4.10 15.82 17.33
CA LYS A 366 -3.30 16.42 18.39
C LYS A 366 -3.98 16.15 19.73
N LEU A 367 -3.56 15.06 20.39
CA LEU A 367 -3.50 15.06 21.84
C LEU A 367 -2.73 16.32 22.20
N ASP A 368 -3.48 17.33 22.68
CA ASP A 368 -2.86 18.49 23.30
C ASP A 368 -1.88 17.95 24.34
N ALA A 369 -0.65 18.46 24.30
CA ALA A 369 0.31 18.10 25.32
C ALA A 369 -0.33 18.37 26.69
N ASP A 370 -0.23 17.42 27.60
CA ASP A 370 -0.82 17.55 28.93
C ASP A 370 -0.12 18.63 29.77
N SER A 371 1.06 19.08 29.32
CA SER A 371 1.90 20.15 29.85
C SER A 371 2.22 21.23 28.81
N GLU A 372 2.59 22.43 29.27
CA GLU A 372 3.26 23.44 28.44
C GLU A 372 4.78 23.33 28.67
N MET A 373 5.60 23.41 27.62
CA MET A 373 7.06 23.39 27.73
C MET A 373 7.58 24.37 28.81
N GLY A 374 8.41 23.85 29.71
CA GLY A 374 8.93 24.52 30.91
C GLY A 374 8.07 24.34 32.17
N ILE A 375 7.00 23.55 32.11
CA ILE A 375 6.12 23.25 33.25
C ILE A 375 6.07 21.75 33.49
N ASP A 376 6.98 21.32 34.37
CA ASP A 376 7.06 19.91 34.75
C ASP A 376 5.88 19.54 35.66
N ILE A 377 5.05 18.63 35.13
CA ILE A 377 3.87 18.09 35.80
C ILE A 377 4.01 16.60 36.12
N HIS A 378 5.04 15.93 35.62
CA HIS A 378 5.26 14.50 35.77
C HIS A 378 6.32 14.24 36.85
N PRO A 379 6.22 13.18 37.67
CA PRO A 379 7.26 12.91 38.67
C PRO A 379 8.49 12.24 38.06
N ASP A 380 9.68 12.57 38.56
CA ASP A 380 10.96 11.94 38.19
C ASP A 380 11.23 10.61 38.93
N GLU A 381 10.40 10.24 39.91
CA GLU A 381 10.64 9.07 40.77
C GLU A 381 9.63 7.94 40.52
N ILE A 382 10.15 6.73 40.27
CA ILE A 382 9.34 5.49 40.25
C ILE A 382 8.66 5.29 41.60
N GLY A 383 7.33 5.28 41.59
CA GLY A 383 6.55 5.10 42.80
C GLY A 383 5.06 5.35 42.61
N PRO A 384 4.28 5.26 43.71
CA PRO A 384 2.82 5.38 43.67
C PRO A 384 2.32 6.76 43.22
N ASP A 385 3.20 7.76 43.24
CA ASP A 385 2.89 9.14 42.86
C ASP A 385 3.10 9.39 41.34
N ALA A 386 3.68 8.44 40.59
CA ALA A 386 3.87 8.48 39.13
C ALA A 386 2.57 8.79 38.38
N THR A 387 2.66 9.43 37.21
CA THR A 387 1.47 9.82 36.45
C THR A 387 0.74 8.59 35.91
N TYR A 388 -0.55 8.47 36.22
CA TYR A 388 -1.34 7.31 35.80
C TYR A 388 -1.76 7.45 34.33
N LEU A 389 -1.35 6.50 33.49
CA LEU A 389 -1.83 6.39 32.11
C LEU A 389 -3.19 5.69 32.12
N GLU A 390 -4.24 6.43 31.81
CA GLU A 390 -5.60 5.89 31.73
C GLU A 390 -5.74 5.00 30.50
N ASN A 391 -6.07 3.71 30.70
CA ASN A 391 -6.32 2.80 29.59
C ASN A 391 -7.63 3.18 28.89
N MET A 392 -7.56 3.46 27.59
CA MET A 392 -8.73 3.74 26.74
C MET A 392 -9.46 2.42 26.40
N GLU A 393 -10.69 2.52 25.89
CA GLU A 393 -11.58 1.36 25.62
C GLU A 393 -11.04 0.35 24.57
N TYR A 394 -9.85 0.59 23.99
CA TYR A 394 -9.27 -0.12 22.83
C TYR A 394 -7.86 -0.72 23.06
N ASP A 395 -7.46 -1.00 24.30
CA ASP A 395 -6.15 -1.60 24.63
C ASP A 395 -4.92 -0.83 24.07
N TYR A 396 -5.12 0.47 23.81
CA TYR A 396 -4.15 1.42 23.29
C TYR A 396 -4.24 2.71 24.08
N THR A 397 -3.12 3.31 24.43
CA THR A 397 -3.03 4.59 25.13
C THR A 397 -1.89 5.40 24.52
N GLN A 398 -2.15 6.68 24.26
CA GLN A 398 -1.16 7.64 23.79
C GLN A 398 -1.19 8.85 24.72
N ASN A 399 -0.03 9.37 25.09
CA ASN A 399 0.12 10.60 25.87
C ASN A 399 1.19 11.49 25.23
N VAL A 400 0.90 12.78 25.12
CA VAL A 400 1.83 13.76 24.57
C VAL A 400 2.25 14.69 25.71
N SER A 401 3.56 14.86 25.91
CA SER A 401 4.11 15.75 26.96
C SER A 401 5.45 16.37 26.54
N HIS A 402 6.18 16.95 27.48
CA HIS A 402 7.44 17.64 27.26
C HIS A 402 8.49 17.19 28.28
N LEU A 403 9.70 16.92 27.80
CA LEU A 403 10.89 17.02 28.65
C LEU A 403 11.31 18.48 28.68
N ASP A 404 11.03 19.14 29.80
CA ASP A 404 11.04 20.60 29.92
C ASP A 404 12.44 21.21 29.98
N PHE A 405 13.44 20.42 30.35
CA PHE A 405 14.83 20.84 30.44
C PHE A 405 15.81 19.65 30.27
N GLU A 406 17.07 19.95 29.99
CA GLU A 406 18.14 18.93 29.90
C GLU A 406 18.22 18.10 31.20
N GLY A 407 18.04 16.79 31.06
CA GLY A 407 18.04 15.83 32.17
C GLY A 407 16.73 15.73 32.95
N ASP A 408 15.63 16.25 32.41
CA ASP A 408 14.27 16.01 32.89
C ASP A 408 13.85 14.54 32.73
N LEU A 409 12.95 14.07 33.60
CA LEU A 409 12.49 12.68 33.67
C LEU A 409 10.99 12.61 33.96
N ASP A 410 10.26 11.96 33.06
CA ASP A 410 8.81 11.78 33.21
C ASP A 410 8.49 10.33 33.53
N VAL A 411 7.97 10.07 34.74
CA VAL A 411 7.58 8.73 35.17
C VAL A 411 6.07 8.54 35.16
N TYR A 412 5.65 7.54 34.39
CA TYR A 412 4.28 7.07 34.25
C TYR A 412 4.08 5.73 34.95
N GLN A 413 2.83 5.43 35.31
CA GLN A 413 2.38 4.12 35.78
C GLN A 413 1.19 3.63 34.98
N PHE A 414 1.15 2.32 34.71
CA PHE A 414 0.02 1.66 34.04
C PHE A 414 -0.29 0.32 34.71
N VAL A 415 -1.52 -0.18 34.52
CA VAL A 415 -1.92 -1.53 34.91
C VAL A 415 -2.04 -2.36 33.65
N ALA A 416 -1.29 -3.46 33.56
CA ALA A 416 -1.26 -4.28 32.36
C ALA A 416 -2.66 -4.81 32.01
N GLY A 417 -3.14 -4.49 30.80
CA GLY A 417 -4.40 -4.99 30.26
C GLY A 417 -4.33 -6.42 29.75
N ASP A 418 -3.13 -6.90 29.43
CA ASP A 418 -2.88 -8.24 28.88
C ASP A 418 -1.50 -8.79 29.32
N SER A 419 -0.97 -9.77 28.60
CA SER A 419 0.26 -10.51 28.85
C SER A 419 1.50 -9.90 28.19
N PHE A 420 1.31 -9.00 27.23
CA PHE A 420 2.36 -8.15 26.68
C PHE A 420 1.94 -6.68 26.66
N ALA A 421 2.94 -5.81 26.81
CA ALA A 421 2.83 -4.38 26.62
C ALA A 421 3.89 -3.95 25.58
N SER A 422 3.46 -3.29 24.51
CA SER A 422 4.35 -2.54 23.63
C SER A 422 4.45 -1.12 24.14
N VAL A 423 5.67 -0.62 24.33
CA VAL A 423 5.93 0.76 24.76
C VAL A 423 6.87 1.41 23.77
N SER A 424 6.50 2.58 23.26
CA SER A 424 7.31 3.37 22.33
C SER A 424 7.26 4.84 22.68
N VAL A 425 8.36 5.57 22.47
CA VAL A 425 8.42 7.03 22.60
C VAL A 425 9.04 7.63 21.35
N TYR A 426 8.56 8.80 20.94
CA TYR A 426 9.17 9.55 19.85
C TYR A 426 9.10 11.06 20.05
N ALA A 427 10.07 11.76 19.47
CA ALA A 427 10.12 13.22 19.49
C ALA A 427 9.07 13.79 18.53
N ASN A 428 8.34 14.81 18.97
CA ASN A 428 7.44 15.58 18.11
C ASN A 428 8.13 16.84 17.55
N ASN A 429 9.27 17.23 18.11
CA ASN A 429 10.06 18.39 17.67
C ASN A 429 11.41 17.92 17.10
N TRP A 430 11.55 17.97 15.77
CA TRP A 430 12.66 17.39 15.01
C TRP A 430 13.82 18.36 14.76
N GLU A 431 13.83 19.51 15.44
CA GLU A 431 14.88 20.53 15.27
C GLU A 431 16.24 20.15 15.91
N GLU A 432 16.32 19.04 16.67
CA GLU A 432 17.54 18.62 17.40
C GLU A 432 17.95 17.16 17.12
N GLN A 433 19.26 16.88 17.14
CA GLN A 433 19.86 15.55 16.91
C GLN A 433 19.66 14.56 18.09
N ASN A 434 18.84 14.91 19.08
CA ASN A 434 18.63 14.13 20.31
C ASN A 434 17.23 13.50 20.27
N PHE A 435 17.09 12.25 20.70
CA PHE A 435 15.81 11.55 20.78
C PHE A 435 15.46 11.24 22.24
N PRO A 436 14.17 11.22 22.61
CA PRO A 436 13.76 10.75 23.92
C PRO A 436 14.12 9.26 24.09
N GLY A 437 14.49 8.87 25.30
CA GLY A 437 14.66 7.48 25.70
C GLY A 437 13.44 7.00 26.47
N VAL A 438 13.20 5.69 26.46
CA VAL A 438 12.15 5.05 27.26
C VAL A 438 12.68 3.81 27.97
N THR A 439 12.25 3.61 29.20
CA THR A 439 12.62 2.44 30.01
C THR A 439 11.43 1.98 30.83
N VAL A 440 11.20 0.66 30.88
CA VAL A 440 10.07 0.06 31.60
C VAL A 440 10.54 -0.63 32.87
N TYR A 441 9.79 -0.46 33.97
CA TYR A 441 10.09 -1.05 35.28
C TYR A 441 8.92 -1.87 35.82
N ASP A 442 9.25 -2.91 36.57
CA ASP A 442 8.26 -3.72 37.28
C ASP A 442 7.69 -3.01 38.53
N ALA A 443 6.70 -3.63 39.19
CA ALA A 443 6.03 -3.10 40.38
C ALA A 443 6.95 -2.80 41.58
N ILE A 444 8.19 -3.28 41.58
CA ILE A 444 9.18 -3.05 42.65
C ILE A 444 10.33 -2.12 42.20
N GLY A 445 10.25 -1.55 41.01
CA GLY A 445 11.20 -0.59 40.45
C GLY A 445 12.45 -1.24 39.87
N ILE A 446 12.37 -2.50 39.43
CA ILE A 446 13.45 -3.16 38.69
C ILE A 446 13.18 -2.98 37.20
N GLU A 447 14.19 -2.51 36.49
CA GLU A 447 14.19 -2.34 35.04
C GLU A 447 13.92 -3.68 34.34
N MET A 448 13.05 -3.64 33.33
CA MET A 448 12.66 -4.78 32.52
C MET A 448 13.42 -4.75 31.21
N GLU A 449 13.93 -5.91 30.82
CA GLU A 449 14.50 -6.11 29.50
C GLU A 449 13.37 -6.44 28.52
N PRO A 450 13.29 -5.76 27.36
CA PRO A 450 12.32 -6.11 26.32
C PRO A 450 12.65 -7.49 25.70
N VAL A 451 11.63 -8.15 25.17
CA VAL A 451 11.78 -9.41 24.40
C VAL A 451 12.13 -9.11 22.93
N LEU A 452 11.71 -7.95 22.44
CA LEU A 452 12.07 -7.34 21.17
C LEU A 452 12.37 -5.87 21.48
N SER A 453 13.62 -5.43 21.26
CA SER A 453 14.07 -4.06 21.43
C SER A 453 14.24 -3.37 20.07
N SER A 454 13.98 -2.07 20.04
CA SER A 454 14.47 -1.14 19.04
C SER A 454 15.64 -0.36 19.62
N GLU A 455 16.84 -0.95 19.66
CA GLU A 455 18.04 -0.25 20.15
C GLU A 455 18.90 0.30 19.01
N TYR A 456 19.37 1.53 19.19
CA TYR A 456 20.23 2.25 18.25
C TYR A 456 21.57 1.53 18.01
N GLU A 457 22.13 0.80 18.98
CA GLU A 457 23.47 0.20 18.86
C GLU A 457 23.51 -1.03 17.93
N ASP A 458 22.40 -1.76 17.74
CA ASP A 458 22.33 -2.90 16.81
C ASP A 458 22.23 -2.46 15.32
N LEU A 459 21.98 -1.17 15.07
CA LEU A 459 21.88 -0.56 13.73
C LEU A 459 23.23 -0.04 13.18
N PHE A 460 24.25 0.11 14.03
CA PHE A 460 25.53 0.73 13.66
C PHE A 460 26.75 -0.10 14.07
N ASP A 461 26.66 -1.43 14.09
CA ASP A 461 27.87 -2.26 14.22
C ASP A 461 28.73 -2.09 12.96
N PRO A 462 29.94 -1.52 13.05
CA PRO A 462 30.82 -1.33 11.90
C PRO A 462 31.32 -2.65 11.28
N SER A 463 30.94 -3.81 11.84
CA SER A 463 31.18 -5.14 11.28
C SER A 463 30.02 -5.72 10.47
N ASP A 464 28.86 -5.06 10.43
CA ASP A 464 27.75 -5.47 9.57
C ASP A 464 27.98 -5.00 8.12
N GLU A 465 27.82 -5.93 7.16
CA GLU A 465 28.13 -5.74 5.74
C GLU A 465 27.15 -4.78 5.01
N LEU A 466 26.15 -4.24 5.72
CA LEU A 466 25.15 -3.29 5.22
C LEU A 466 25.63 -1.83 5.21
N TYR A 467 26.91 -1.58 5.49
CA TYR A 467 27.49 -0.25 5.53
C TYR A 467 28.10 0.15 4.18
N VAL A 468 27.35 0.83 3.31
CA VAL A 468 27.93 1.56 2.18
C VAL A 468 27.44 3.00 2.15
N ARG A 469 28.41 3.91 2.24
CA ARG A 469 28.30 5.37 2.02
C ARG A 469 28.67 5.68 0.56
N ASP A 470 28.09 6.76 0.03
CA ASP A 470 28.86 7.89 -0.53
C ASP A 470 27.97 9.17 -0.55
N GLN A 471 27.96 9.96 0.53
CA GLN A 471 28.81 11.14 0.80
C GLN A 471 28.47 12.44 0.03
N ASP A 472 27.59 13.25 0.62
CA ASP A 472 27.96 14.61 1.08
C ASP A 472 27.12 15.07 2.30
N VAL A 473 27.59 14.77 3.53
CA VAL A 473 27.11 15.50 4.74
C VAL A 473 28.26 16.00 5.61
N PHE A 474 29.47 15.44 5.57
CA PHE A 474 30.54 15.89 6.47
C PHE A 474 31.93 15.81 5.84
N ASP A 475 32.34 16.91 5.21
CA ASP A 475 33.75 17.24 4.99
C ASP A 475 34.49 17.30 6.35
N TRP A 476 35.22 16.25 6.74
CA TRP A 476 36.28 16.37 7.74
C TRP A 476 37.40 15.31 7.59
N GLU A 477 38.61 15.80 7.35
CA GLU A 477 39.89 15.10 7.59
C GLU A 477 39.99 14.56 9.03
N TRP A 478 40.23 13.26 9.18
CA TRP A 478 40.57 12.63 10.46
C TRP A 478 42.10 12.52 10.63
N ASP A 479 42.66 13.34 11.50
CA ASP A 479 43.97 13.10 12.09
C ASP A 479 43.82 12.22 13.35
N GLU A 480 44.61 11.14 13.37
CA GLU A 480 45.22 10.47 14.54
C GLU A 480 44.33 9.61 15.47
N TYR A 481 44.36 8.28 15.24
CA TYR A 481 44.96 7.21 16.08
C TYR A 481 44.20 5.89 15.89
N GLN A 482 44.75 4.89 15.19
CA GLN A 482 45.62 3.82 15.70
C GLN A 482 44.97 2.88 16.72
N ASP A 483 44.57 1.68 16.28
CA ASP A 483 45.28 0.41 16.54
C ASP A 483 44.35 -0.75 16.12
N GLU A 484 44.68 -1.47 15.07
CA GLU A 484 45.37 -2.77 15.12
C GLU A 484 44.38 -3.94 15.26
N TYR A 485 43.98 -4.55 14.12
CA TYR A 485 43.97 -6.01 13.97
C TYR A 485 44.23 -6.41 12.51
N GLU A 486 45.27 -7.22 12.35
CA GLU A 486 45.76 -7.79 11.09
C GLU A 486 44.99 -9.06 10.65
N LEU A 487 45.03 -9.31 9.34
CA LEU A 487 44.91 -10.59 8.59
C LEU A 487 43.48 -11.12 8.32
N SER A 488 43.11 -11.53 7.10
CA SER A 488 43.94 -12.18 6.08
C SER A 488 43.39 -12.09 4.63
N ASP A 489 44.33 -11.89 3.70
CA ASP A 489 44.41 -12.36 2.31
C ASP A 489 43.28 -13.25 1.74
N SER A 490 42.56 -12.75 0.73
CA SER A 490 42.51 -13.36 -0.62
C SER A 490 41.89 -12.40 -1.64
N LEU A 491 42.76 -11.75 -2.42
CA LEU A 491 42.44 -10.99 -3.63
C LEU A 491 42.56 -11.92 -4.84
N ASP A 492 41.49 -12.04 -5.64
CA ASP A 492 41.48 -12.34 -7.07
C ASP A 492 40.38 -11.42 -7.66
N GLU A 493 40.68 -10.25 -8.25
CA GLU A 493 41.05 -10.00 -9.66
C GLU A 493 40.02 -10.49 -10.70
N ASP A 494 38.84 -9.84 -10.78
CA ASP A 494 38.23 -9.45 -12.06
C ASP A 494 37.30 -8.25 -11.86
N GLY A 495 37.35 -7.28 -12.77
CA GLY A 495 36.56 -6.07 -12.72
C GLY A 495 35.35 -6.19 -13.62
N SER A 496 34.16 -6.11 -13.02
CA SER A 496 32.94 -5.63 -13.64
C SER A 496 32.17 -4.82 -12.60
N TYR A 497 31.79 -3.62 -13.01
CA TYR A 497 30.84 -2.76 -12.31
C TYR A 497 29.47 -3.48 -12.33
N ASP A 498 28.82 -3.60 -11.18
CA ASP A 498 27.41 -4.00 -11.07
C ASP A 498 26.76 -3.06 -10.04
N PRO A 499 25.73 -2.27 -10.39
CA PRO A 499 24.99 -1.42 -9.48
C PRO A 499 23.82 -2.21 -8.89
N GLU A 500 24.13 -3.19 -8.06
CA GLU A 500 23.14 -3.86 -7.22
C GLU A 500 23.82 -4.10 -5.87
N ASP A 501 23.62 -3.18 -4.94
CA ASP A 501 23.54 -3.56 -3.54
C ASP A 501 22.43 -2.74 -2.88
N PRO A 502 21.57 -3.41 -2.09
CA PRO A 502 20.31 -2.89 -1.58
C PRO A 502 20.53 -1.74 -0.61
N GLU A 503 19.85 -0.62 -0.84
CA GLU A 503 19.67 0.37 0.20
C GLU A 503 18.72 -0.20 1.26
N LEU A 504 19.23 -0.31 2.48
CA LEU A 504 18.45 -0.74 3.62
C LEU A 504 17.45 0.36 3.98
N VAL A 505 16.19 0.03 3.75
CA VAL A 505 14.97 0.58 4.33
C VAL A 505 15.18 0.96 5.81
N ILE A 506 15.08 2.25 6.15
CA ILE A 506 14.74 2.67 7.52
C ILE A 506 13.27 3.08 7.52
N CYS A 507 12.39 2.09 7.41
CA CYS A 507 11.01 2.26 7.81
C CYS A 507 10.89 1.71 9.24
N TRP A 508 10.30 2.51 10.14
CA TRP A 508 9.70 2.06 11.42
C TRP A 508 10.61 1.72 12.63
N PHE A 509 11.50 2.61 13.12
CA PHE A 509 12.17 2.39 14.42
C PHE A 509 12.09 3.61 15.37
N TRP A 510 11.23 3.50 16.40
CA TRP A 510 11.13 4.45 17.52
C TRP A 510 11.67 3.80 18.81
N PRO A 511 12.36 4.53 19.71
CA PRO A 511 12.83 3.99 21.00
C PRO A 511 11.72 3.29 21.78
N GLY A 512 11.94 2.02 22.15
CA GLY A 512 10.90 1.21 22.78
C GLY A 512 11.15 -0.29 22.75
N GLY A 513 10.11 -1.05 23.06
CA GLY A 513 10.16 -2.50 22.99
C GLY A 513 8.88 -3.20 23.48
N MET A 514 8.90 -4.52 23.34
CA MET A 514 7.82 -5.40 23.81
C MET A 514 8.19 -6.05 25.13
N TYR A 515 7.37 -5.84 26.16
CA TYR A 515 7.64 -6.28 27.53
C TYR A 515 6.64 -7.36 27.96
N PRO A 516 7.11 -8.49 28.51
CA PRO A 516 6.23 -9.51 29.07
C PRO A 516 5.68 -9.01 30.40
N VAL A 517 4.38 -8.81 30.48
CA VAL A 517 3.68 -8.30 31.66
C VAL A 517 2.65 -9.30 32.16
N THR A 518 2.14 -9.09 33.37
CA THR A 518 1.06 -9.91 33.94
C THR A 518 -0.19 -9.08 34.04
N GLU A 519 -1.26 -9.51 33.37
CA GLU A 519 -2.58 -8.87 33.39
C GLU A 519 -2.98 -8.52 34.84
N GLY A 520 -3.32 -7.25 35.07
CA GLY A 520 -3.73 -6.73 36.36
C GLY A 520 -2.60 -6.29 37.30
N ASP A 521 -1.34 -6.53 36.97
CA ASP A 521 -0.18 -5.99 37.72
C ASP A 521 0.18 -4.57 37.25
N THR A 522 0.81 -3.79 38.13
CA THR A 522 1.22 -2.40 37.87
C THR A 522 2.68 -2.33 37.44
N TYR A 523 2.95 -1.51 36.44
CA TYR A 523 4.26 -1.28 35.84
C TYR A 523 4.51 0.22 35.70
N PHE A 524 5.77 0.62 35.53
CA PHE A 524 6.18 2.01 35.37
C PHE A 524 6.94 2.22 34.07
N ILE A 525 6.82 3.41 33.48
CA ILE A 525 7.55 3.83 32.28
C ILE A 525 8.28 5.12 32.65
N GLU A 526 9.59 5.16 32.43
CA GLU A 526 10.39 6.38 32.50
C GLU A 526 10.67 6.86 31.08
N VAL A 527 10.36 8.13 30.80
CA VAL A 527 10.78 8.83 29.60
C VAL A 527 11.89 9.82 29.99
N ASN A 528 12.99 9.82 29.25
CA ASN A 528 14.17 10.64 29.56
C ASN A 528 14.82 11.22 28.29
N GLY A 529 15.90 11.97 28.47
CA GLY A 529 16.57 12.69 27.38
C GLY A 529 17.36 11.81 26.38
N GLY A 530 17.17 10.48 26.38
CA GLY A 530 17.85 9.53 25.51
C GLY A 530 19.28 9.18 25.95
N ILE A 531 20.07 8.62 25.02
CA ILE A 531 21.42 8.08 25.28
C ILE A 531 22.35 9.14 25.90
N ASP A 532 22.29 10.37 25.39
CA ASP A 532 23.10 11.48 25.89
C ASP A 532 22.39 12.31 26.98
N ASN A 533 21.15 11.95 27.33
CA ASN A 533 20.28 12.65 28.27
C ASN A 533 20.09 14.15 27.97
N ASN A 534 20.14 14.50 26.68
CA ASN A 534 20.18 15.88 26.19
C ASN A 534 18.90 16.29 25.46
N PHE A 535 17.97 15.38 25.18
CA PHE A 535 16.71 15.74 24.57
C PHE A 535 15.86 16.57 25.54
N SER A 536 15.47 17.77 25.10
CA SER A 536 14.44 18.58 25.73
C SER A 536 13.47 19.05 24.65
N GLY A 537 12.20 18.72 24.79
CA GLY A 537 11.22 18.97 23.75
C GLY A 537 9.95 18.16 23.96
N GLN A 538 9.00 18.37 23.06
CA GLN A 538 7.75 17.63 23.06
C GLN A 538 7.98 16.19 22.59
N TYR A 539 7.40 15.21 23.27
CA TYR A 539 7.42 13.80 22.86
C TYR A 539 6.01 13.20 22.91
N THR A 540 5.84 12.08 22.21
CA THR A 540 4.67 11.21 22.30
C THR A 540 5.08 9.87 22.88
N LEU A 541 4.35 9.42 23.91
CA LEU A 541 4.46 8.10 24.51
C LEU A 541 3.26 7.25 24.09
N GLU A 542 3.51 6.05 23.62
CA GLU A 542 2.50 5.07 23.22
C GLU A 542 2.62 3.78 24.03
N LEU A 543 1.46 3.21 24.37
CA LEU A 543 1.32 1.99 25.14
C LEU A 543 0.18 1.16 24.56
N SER A 544 0.49 -0.07 24.11
CA SER A 544 -0.49 -1.03 23.59
C SER A 544 -0.43 -2.34 24.35
N TYR A 545 -1.58 -2.99 24.56
CA TYR A 545 -1.66 -4.33 25.15
C TYR A 545 -2.08 -5.38 24.12
N PHE A 546 -1.55 -6.58 24.25
CA PHE A 546 -1.96 -7.72 23.44
C PHE A 546 -1.60 -9.03 24.14
N SER A 547 -2.32 -10.10 23.79
CA SER A 547 -1.94 -11.47 24.12
C SER A 547 -1.40 -12.13 22.87
N PRO A 548 -0.31 -12.93 22.97
CA PRO A 548 -0.07 -13.97 21.99
C PRO A 548 -1.10 -15.06 22.27
N ASP A 549 -2.34 -14.84 21.86
CA ASP A 549 -3.25 -15.95 21.73
C ASP A 549 -2.53 -16.96 20.80
N PRO A 550 -2.44 -18.24 21.17
CA PRO A 550 -2.05 -19.22 20.18
C PRO A 550 -3.04 -19.06 19.04
N TYR A 551 -2.55 -18.74 17.86
CA TYR A 551 -3.28 -18.96 16.62
C TYR A 551 -3.80 -20.40 16.73
N GLU A 552 -5.06 -20.60 17.11
CA GLU A 552 -5.69 -21.91 17.04
C GLU A 552 -5.94 -22.08 15.54
N PRO A 553 -5.16 -22.90 14.82
CA PRO A 553 -5.58 -23.29 13.49
C PRO A 553 -6.98 -23.87 13.66
N PHE A 554 -7.94 -23.42 12.85
CA PHE A 554 -9.27 -24.00 12.78
C PHE A 554 -9.14 -25.51 12.53
N THR A 555 -9.08 -26.32 13.58
CA THR A 555 -9.24 -27.76 13.48
C THR A 555 -10.72 -28.03 13.67
N ASP A 556 -11.40 -28.25 12.55
CA ASP A 556 -12.76 -28.76 12.48
C ASP A 556 -12.84 -30.15 13.13
N ASP A 557 -13.01 -30.20 14.45
CA ASP A 557 -13.35 -31.42 15.18
C ASP A 557 -14.67 -31.21 15.93
N GLY A 558 -15.70 -30.90 15.15
CA GLY A 558 -17.06 -30.67 15.59
C GLY A 558 -18.07 -31.75 15.24
N LEU A 559 -17.74 -32.86 14.56
CA LEU A 559 -18.70 -33.93 14.25
C LEU A 559 -18.07 -35.33 14.13
N GLU A 560 -18.25 -36.18 15.16
CA GLU A 560 -18.94 -37.49 15.05
C GLU A 560 -18.89 -38.23 16.40
N GLU A 561 -20.02 -38.29 17.08
CA GLU A 561 -20.90 -39.46 17.20
C GLU A 561 -20.53 -40.45 18.33
N ASN A 562 -21.38 -40.45 19.35
CA ASN A 562 -21.64 -41.66 20.13
C ASN A 562 -22.22 -42.73 19.19
N SER A 563 -21.52 -43.83 18.97
CA SER A 563 -22.20 -45.10 18.78
C SER A 563 -21.45 -46.29 19.41
N ASP A 564 -22.20 -47.03 20.23
CA ASP A 564 -21.83 -48.33 20.78
C ASP A 564 -21.41 -49.33 19.66
N ARG A 565 -20.18 -49.84 19.70
CA ARG A 565 -19.84 -51.28 19.79
C ARG A 565 -18.36 -51.62 19.59
#